data_AF-A0A178V0T3-F1
#
_entry.id   AF-A0A178V0T3-F1
#
_cell.length_a   1.000
_cell.length_b   1.000
_cell.length_c   1.000
_cell.angle_alpha   90.00
_cell.angle_beta   90.00
_cell.angle_gamma   90.00
#
_symmetry.space_group_name_H-M   'P 1'
#
loop_
_entity.id
_entity.type
_entity.pdbx_description
1 polymer ?
#
loop_
_entity_poly.entity_id
_entity_poly.type
_entity_poly.pdbx_seq_one_letter_code
_entity_poly.pdbx_strand_id
1 'polypeptide(L)'
;MEFKENDTPEEHELKLRVLRIYSKRLDERKRRKEFIIERNLLYPNPFEKDLSQEEKVQCRRLDVFMRFHSKEEHDELLRNVVSEYRMVKRLKDLKEAQVAGCRSTAEAERYLGRKRKRENEEGMNRGKESGQFGQIAGEMGSRPPVQASSSYVNDLDLIGFTESQLLSESEKRLCSEVKLVPPVYLQMQQVMSHEIFKGNVTKKSDAYSLFKIDPTKVDRVYDMLVKKGIAQL
;
A
#
# COMPACT_ATOMS: atom_id res chain seq x y z
N MET A 1 -8.97 14.67 46.61
CA MET A 1 -8.53 13.48 47.36
C MET A 1 -7.58 13.98 48.43
N GLU A 2 -7.96 13.86 49.68
CA GLU A 2 -7.27 14.50 50.82
C GLU A 2 -6.62 13.43 51.68
N PHE A 3 -5.37 13.69 52.09
CA PHE A 3 -4.67 12.89 53.11
C PHE A 3 -5.02 13.47 54.48
N LYS A 4 -5.46 12.61 55.40
CA LYS A 4 -5.84 12.98 56.76
C LYS A 4 -4.77 12.47 57.72
N GLU A 5 -4.55 13.16 58.81
CA GLU A 5 -3.54 12.77 59.82
C GLU A 5 -3.83 11.41 60.48
N ASN A 6 -5.09 10.97 60.48
CA ASN A 6 -5.52 9.68 61.02
C ASN A 6 -5.54 8.55 59.98
N ASP A 7 -5.14 8.81 58.73
CA ASP A 7 -5.11 7.77 57.70
C ASP A 7 -4.09 6.69 58.07
N THR A 8 -4.49 5.43 57.89
CA THR A 8 -3.58 4.28 57.99
C THR A 8 -2.53 4.32 56.86
N PRO A 9 -1.36 3.70 57.04
CA PRO A 9 -0.35 3.62 55.98
C PRO A 9 -0.90 2.98 54.70
N GLU A 10 -1.82 2.03 54.80
CA GLU A 10 -2.50 1.39 53.67
C GLU A 10 -3.42 2.38 52.91
N GLU A 11 -4.18 3.21 53.63
CA GLU A 11 -5.01 4.27 53.03
C GLU A 11 -4.15 5.32 52.32
N HIS A 12 -3.01 5.69 52.92
CA HIS A 12 -2.03 6.56 52.29
C HIS A 12 -1.49 5.95 50.99
N GLU A 13 -1.12 4.66 51.01
CA GLU A 13 -0.61 3.98 49.82
C GLU A 13 -1.67 3.91 48.71
N LEU A 14 -2.92 3.62 49.07
CA LEU A 14 -4.04 3.60 48.13
C LEU A 14 -4.27 4.97 47.50
N LYS A 15 -4.30 6.04 48.30
CA LYS A 15 -4.42 7.43 47.81
C LYS A 15 -3.27 7.79 46.87
N LEU A 16 -2.03 7.45 47.23
CA LEU A 16 -0.87 7.64 46.34
C LEU A 16 -1.00 6.85 45.03
N ARG A 17 -1.52 5.63 45.07
CA ARG A 17 -1.77 4.82 43.87
C ARG A 17 -2.82 5.46 42.97
N VAL A 18 -3.90 5.99 43.53
CA VAL A 18 -4.92 6.73 42.78
C VAL A 18 -4.34 7.98 42.14
N LEU A 19 -3.52 8.76 42.88
CA LEU A 19 -2.84 9.93 42.33
C LEU A 19 -1.90 9.56 41.17
N ARG A 20 -1.11 8.48 41.31
CA ARG A 20 -0.26 7.98 40.21
C ARG A 20 -1.05 7.63 38.95
N ILE A 21 -2.21 6.97 39.11
CA ILE A 21 -3.10 6.64 37.98
C ILE A 21 -3.64 7.92 37.34
N TYR A 22 -4.05 8.90 38.16
CA TYR A 22 -4.55 10.18 37.68
C TYR A 22 -3.48 10.96 36.91
N SER A 23 -2.27 11.09 37.45
CA SER A 23 -1.13 11.75 36.79
C SER A 23 -0.79 11.05 35.46
N LYS A 24 -0.72 9.71 35.44
CA LYS A 24 -0.50 8.96 34.19
C LYS A 24 -1.55 9.26 33.12
N ARG A 25 -2.82 9.43 33.50
CA ARG A 25 -3.90 9.82 32.57
C ARG A 25 -3.77 11.27 32.10
N LEU A 26 -3.35 12.18 32.99
CA LEU A 26 -3.06 13.57 32.62
C LEU A 26 -1.90 13.65 31.62
N ASP A 27 -0.82 12.92 31.89
CA ASP A 27 0.37 12.88 31.03
C ASP A 27 0.04 12.34 29.64
N GLU A 28 -0.73 11.25 29.55
CA GLU A 28 -1.17 10.71 28.27
C GLU A 28 -2.10 11.68 27.51
N ARG A 29 -2.97 12.41 28.22
CA ARG A 29 -3.80 13.45 27.60
C ARG A 29 -2.93 14.61 27.07
N LYS A 30 -1.95 15.05 27.85
CA LYS A 30 -0.99 16.09 27.46
C LYS A 30 -0.20 15.65 26.23
N ARG A 31 0.37 14.44 26.24
CA ARG A 31 1.10 13.84 25.11
C ARG A 31 0.26 13.82 23.83
N ARG A 32 -1.01 13.39 23.89
CA ARG A 32 -1.89 13.37 22.71
C ARG A 32 -2.17 14.77 22.17
N LYS A 33 -2.40 15.74 23.06
CA LYS A 33 -2.62 17.13 22.67
C LYS A 33 -1.39 17.71 21.98
N GLU A 34 -0.21 17.49 22.57
CA GLU A 34 1.07 17.92 22.01
C GLU A 34 1.29 17.28 20.63
N PHE A 35 1.09 15.97 20.50
CA PHE A 35 1.22 15.27 19.22
C PHE A 35 0.29 15.83 18.13
N ILE A 36 -0.99 16.07 18.44
CA ILE A 36 -1.96 16.62 17.48
C ILE A 36 -1.54 18.02 17.00
N ILE A 37 -1.06 18.87 17.91
CA ILE A 37 -0.63 20.24 17.61
C ILE A 37 0.68 20.22 16.81
N GLU A 38 1.68 19.47 17.27
CA GLU A 38 2.98 19.33 16.62
C GLU A 38 2.82 18.88 15.16
N ARG A 39 1.95 17.90 14.92
CA ARG A 39 1.68 17.31 13.60
C ARG A 39 0.68 18.07 12.75
N ASN A 40 0.22 19.26 13.17
CA ASN A 40 -0.75 20.07 12.44
C ASN A 40 -2.05 19.31 12.09
N LEU A 41 -2.48 18.33 12.89
CA LEU A 41 -3.65 17.48 12.57
C LEU A 41 -5.01 18.15 12.80
N LEU A 42 -5.02 19.42 13.21
CA LEU A 42 -6.24 20.21 13.41
C LEU A 42 -6.71 20.90 12.13
N TYR A 43 -5.78 21.20 11.22
CA TYR A 43 -6.05 22.00 10.03
C TYR A 43 -5.48 21.30 8.79
N PRO A 44 -6.05 21.54 7.60
CA PRO A 44 -5.49 21.02 6.36
C PRO A 44 -4.01 21.39 6.23
N ASN A 45 -3.15 20.39 6.09
CA ASN A 45 -1.71 20.60 6.00
C ASN A 45 -1.40 21.43 4.74
N PRO A 46 -0.67 22.57 4.84
CA PRO A 46 -0.25 23.33 3.68
C PRO A 46 0.46 22.49 2.60
N PHE A 47 1.20 21.45 3.03
CA PHE A 47 1.85 20.50 2.12
C PHE A 47 0.87 19.80 1.17
N GLU A 48 -0.34 19.51 1.63
CA GLU A 48 -1.34 18.82 0.82
C GLU A 48 -2.03 19.71 -0.22
N LYS A 49 -1.82 21.04 -0.18
CA LYS A 49 -2.50 21.95 -1.12
C LYS A 49 -2.08 21.70 -2.57
N ASP A 50 -0.80 21.40 -2.78
CA ASP A 50 -0.22 21.20 -4.12
C ASP A 50 -0.24 19.73 -4.58
N LEU A 51 -0.83 18.85 -3.76
CA LEU A 51 -0.92 17.42 -4.07
C LEU A 51 -2.21 17.10 -4.84
N SER A 52 -2.07 16.28 -5.87
CA SER A 52 -3.19 15.64 -6.54
C SER A 52 -3.92 14.68 -5.59
N GLN A 53 -5.16 14.31 -5.95
CA GLN A 53 -5.94 13.38 -5.13
C GLN A 53 -5.25 12.01 -4.99
N GLU A 54 -4.56 11.55 -6.04
CA GLU A 54 -3.78 10.31 -6.03
C GLU A 54 -2.61 10.38 -5.03
N GLU A 55 -1.87 11.49 -5.05
CA GLU A 55 -0.74 11.72 -4.13
C GLU A 55 -1.21 11.82 -2.68
N LYS A 56 -2.35 12.49 -2.42
CA LYS A 56 -2.95 12.56 -1.08
C LYS A 56 -3.32 11.18 -0.54
N VAL A 57 -3.82 10.28 -1.40
CA VAL A 57 -4.13 8.91 -0.99
C VAL A 57 -2.86 8.19 -0.55
N GLN A 58 -1.75 8.36 -1.28
CA GLN A 58 -0.47 7.73 -0.88
C GLN A 58 0.07 8.31 0.43
N CYS A 59 0.02 9.63 0.62
CA CYS A 59 0.41 10.26 1.89
C CYS A 59 -0.44 9.74 3.06
N ARG A 60 -1.76 9.67 2.91
CA ARG A 60 -2.67 9.18 3.97
C ARG A 60 -2.39 7.74 4.41
N ARG A 61 -1.87 6.89 3.52
CA ARG A 61 -1.46 5.52 3.89
C ARG A 61 -0.27 5.53 4.86
N LEU A 62 0.54 6.58 4.83
CA LEU A 62 1.74 6.71 5.65
C LEU A 62 1.49 7.42 6.97
N ASP A 63 0.30 8.01 7.18
CA ASP A 63 -0.09 8.65 8.44
C ASP A 63 0.10 7.74 9.67
N VAL A 64 -0.04 6.43 9.49
CA VAL A 64 0.20 5.42 10.54
C VAL A 64 1.62 5.46 11.10
N PHE A 65 2.59 5.90 10.30
CA PHE A 65 3.99 5.99 10.67
C PHE A 65 4.35 7.30 11.37
N MET A 66 3.45 8.29 11.43
CA MET A 66 3.71 9.55 12.13
C MET A 66 4.22 9.32 13.55
N ARG A 67 3.73 8.29 14.25
CA ARG A 67 4.11 8.03 15.65
C ARG A 67 5.59 7.68 15.87
N PHE A 68 6.32 7.32 14.82
CA PHE A 68 7.69 6.81 14.92
C PHE A 68 8.77 7.81 14.49
N HIS A 69 8.37 8.93 13.89
CA HIS A 69 9.28 9.94 13.36
C HIS A 69 9.03 11.28 14.04
N SER A 70 10.00 12.18 13.99
CA SER A 70 9.74 13.62 14.22
C SER A 70 8.80 14.16 13.12
N LYS A 71 8.29 15.38 13.33
CA LYS A 71 7.48 16.07 12.31
C LYS A 71 8.28 16.25 11.03
N GLU A 72 9.51 16.71 11.15
CA GLU A 72 10.39 17.05 10.04
C GLU A 72 10.76 15.81 9.21
N GLU A 73 11.10 14.71 9.90
CA GLU A 73 11.38 13.41 9.28
C GLU A 73 10.15 12.84 8.57
N HIS A 74 8.97 12.97 9.16
CA HIS A 74 7.74 12.51 8.52
C HIS A 74 7.40 13.35 7.28
N ASP A 75 7.55 14.67 7.36
CA ASP A 75 7.34 15.55 6.21
C ASP A 75 8.36 15.26 5.09
N GLU A 76 9.60 14.91 5.44
CA GLU A 76 10.60 14.46 4.48
C GLU A 76 10.23 13.14 3.81
N LEU A 77 9.78 12.15 4.59
CA LEU A 77 9.27 10.89 4.06
C LEU A 77 8.14 11.14 3.04
N LEU A 78 7.18 12.00 3.37
CA LEU A 78 6.07 12.33 2.47
C LEU A 78 6.57 13.01 1.18
N ARG A 79 7.52 13.96 1.29
CA ARG A 79 8.15 14.57 0.10
C ARG A 79 8.82 13.55 -0.79
N ASN A 80 9.58 12.62 -0.19
CA ASN A 80 10.29 11.58 -0.92
C ASN A 80 9.32 10.66 -1.65
N VAL A 81 8.29 10.17 -0.97
CA VAL A 81 7.27 9.28 -1.56
C VAL A 81 6.50 9.97 -2.69
N VAL A 82 6.13 11.24 -2.53
CA VAL A 82 5.47 12.02 -3.61
C VAL A 82 6.42 12.18 -4.80
N SER A 83 7.70 12.48 -4.57
CA SER A 83 8.67 12.62 -5.65
C SER A 83 8.88 11.30 -6.40
N GLU A 84 9.00 10.19 -5.67
CA GLU A 84 9.09 8.84 -6.23
C GLU A 84 7.86 8.53 -7.08
N TYR A 85 6.66 8.75 -6.54
CA TYR A 85 5.41 8.56 -7.26
C TYR A 85 5.39 9.34 -8.58
N ARG A 86 5.78 10.62 -8.56
CA ARG A 86 5.87 11.47 -9.75
C ARG A 86 6.87 10.93 -10.77
N MET A 87 8.04 10.48 -10.32
CA MET A 87 9.08 9.91 -11.19
C MET A 87 8.61 8.61 -11.84
N VAL A 88 8.00 7.71 -11.07
CA VAL A 88 7.45 6.45 -11.57
C VAL A 88 6.33 6.70 -12.58
N LYS A 89 5.40 7.62 -12.27
CA LYS A 89 4.34 8.04 -13.20
C LYS A 89 4.92 8.60 -14.50
N ARG A 90 5.94 9.47 -14.40
CA ARG A 90 6.63 10.03 -15.57
C ARG A 90 7.32 8.95 -16.41
N LEU A 91 7.98 7.98 -15.78
CA LEU A 91 8.60 6.86 -16.49
C LEU A 91 7.57 6.01 -17.23
N LYS A 92 6.42 5.74 -16.60
CA LYS A 92 5.31 5.02 -17.25
C LYS A 92 4.81 5.78 -18.48
N ASP A 93 4.54 7.07 -18.33
CA ASP A 93 4.09 7.94 -19.42
C ASP A 93 5.08 7.97 -20.59
N LEU A 94 6.38 8.06 -20.29
CA LEU A 94 7.43 8.07 -21.32
C LEU A 94 7.55 6.71 -22.04
N LYS A 95 7.46 5.60 -21.31
CA LYS A 95 7.45 4.26 -21.91
C LYS A 95 6.25 4.08 -22.83
N GLU A 96 5.07 4.55 -22.41
CA GLU A 96 3.87 4.51 -23.26
C GLU A 96 4.05 5.36 -24.52
N ALA A 97 4.60 6.58 -24.39
CA ALA A 97 4.88 7.43 -25.54
C ALA A 97 5.88 6.77 -26.51
N GLN A 98 6.88 6.05 -26.00
CA GLN A 98 7.84 5.29 -26.80
C GLN A 98 7.14 4.16 -27.57
N VAL A 99 6.24 3.40 -26.92
CA VAL A 99 5.45 2.35 -27.57
C VAL A 99 4.48 2.94 -28.61
N ALA A 100 3.94 4.14 -28.36
CA ALA A 100 3.13 4.89 -29.32
C ALA A 100 3.93 5.46 -30.51
N GLY A 101 5.24 5.21 -30.56
CA GLY A 101 6.11 5.59 -31.68
C GLY A 101 6.68 7.00 -31.60
N CYS A 102 6.58 7.69 -30.46
CA CYS A 102 7.24 8.98 -30.26
C CYS A 102 8.76 8.78 -30.21
N ARG A 103 9.51 9.51 -31.04
CA ARG A 103 10.97 9.38 -31.16
C ARG A 103 11.73 10.58 -30.61
N SER A 104 11.04 11.67 -30.30
CA SER A 104 11.61 12.86 -29.66
C SER A 104 10.88 13.22 -28.37
N THR A 105 11.56 13.95 -27.49
CA THR A 105 10.98 14.49 -26.25
C THR A 105 9.77 15.40 -26.55
N ALA A 106 9.87 16.25 -27.57
CA ALA A 106 8.79 17.12 -28.01
C ALA A 106 7.56 16.35 -28.56
N GLU A 107 7.77 15.22 -29.23
CA GLU A 107 6.67 14.34 -29.64
C GLU A 107 6.00 13.67 -28.45
N ALA A 108 6.78 13.16 -27.50
CA ALA A 108 6.27 12.54 -26.28
C ALA A 108 5.44 13.53 -25.45
N GLU A 109 5.89 14.77 -25.29
CA GLU A 109 5.14 15.82 -24.60
C GLU A 109 3.82 16.17 -25.29
N ARG A 110 3.82 16.25 -26.62
CA ARG A 110 2.59 16.46 -27.40
C ARG A 110 1.62 15.30 -27.28
N TYR A 111 2.11 14.06 -27.32
CA TYR A 111 1.30 12.86 -27.11
C TYR A 111 0.65 12.86 -25.71
N LEU A 112 1.46 13.05 -24.67
CA LEU A 112 0.99 13.08 -23.28
C LEU A 112 0.07 14.27 -22.98
N GLY A 113 0.30 15.42 -23.61
CA GLY A 113 -0.60 16.58 -23.55
C GLY A 113 -1.98 16.26 -24.13
N ARG A 114 -2.02 15.63 -25.32
CA ARG A 114 -3.28 15.17 -25.94
C ARG A 114 -3.99 14.12 -25.10
N LYS A 115 -3.24 13.16 -24.55
CA LYS A 115 -3.78 12.11 -23.67
C LYS A 115 -4.44 12.70 -22.42
N ARG A 116 -3.75 13.58 -21.69
CA ARG A 116 -4.28 14.25 -20.50
C ARG A 116 -5.54 15.08 -20.81
N LYS A 117 -5.57 15.75 -21.96
CA LYS A 117 -6.76 16.50 -22.39
C LYS A 117 -7.96 15.57 -22.57
N ARG A 118 -7.77 14.41 -23.23
CA ARG A 118 -8.83 13.41 -23.42
C ARG A 118 -9.33 12.84 -22.08
N GLU A 119 -8.42 12.48 -21.19
CA GLU A 119 -8.77 11.95 -19.85
C GLU A 119 -9.56 12.97 -19.01
N ASN A 120 -9.18 14.25 -19.07
CA ASN A 120 -9.90 15.32 -18.38
C ASN A 120 -11.31 15.54 -18.96
N GLU A 121 -11.47 15.46 -20.28
CA GLU A 121 -12.77 15.58 -20.96
C GLU A 121 -13.69 14.39 -20.63
N GLU A 122 -13.15 13.17 -20.63
CA GLU A 122 -13.87 11.95 -20.25
C GLU A 122 -14.28 11.97 -18.76
N GLY A 123 -13.41 12.45 -17.87
CA GLY A 123 -13.71 12.63 -16.45
C GLY A 123 -14.81 13.66 -16.18
N MET A 124 -14.81 14.76 -16.92
CA MET A 124 -15.85 15.80 -16.83
C MET A 124 -17.22 15.29 -17.30
N ASN A 125 -17.25 14.41 -18.31
CA ASN A 125 -18.49 13.85 -18.83
C ASN A 125 -19.12 12.84 -17.85
N ARG A 126 -18.30 11.98 -17.22
CA ARG A 126 -18.75 11.04 -16.16
C ARG A 126 -19.28 11.74 -14.90
N GLY A 127 -18.74 12.91 -14.56
CA GLY A 127 -19.23 13.72 -13.43
C GLY A 127 -20.61 14.34 -13.67
N LYS A 128 -21.00 14.58 -14.92
CA LYS A 128 -22.31 15.15 -15.28
C LYS A 128 -23.45 14.13 -15.27
N GLU A 129 -23.17 12.88 -15.64
CA GLU A 129 -24.18 11.80 -15.61
C GLU A 129 -24.55 11.35 -14.18
N SER A 130 -23.67 11.54 -13.20
CA SER A 130 -23.96 11.23 -11.78
C SER A 130 -24.72 12.34 -11.03
N GLY A 131 -24.95 13.49 -11.64
CA GLY A 131 -25.63 14.64 -11.02
C GLY A 131 -27.15 14.64 -11.10
N GLN A 132 -27.77 13.60 -11.69
CA GLN A 132 -29.20 13.60 -12.04
C GLN A 132 -30.05 12.57 -11.27
N PHE A 133 -29.58 12.06 -10.13
CA PHE A 133 -30.41 11.25 -9.24
C PHE A 133 -30.18 11.64 -7.77
N GLY A 134 -31.20 12.23 -7.13
CA GLY A 134 -31.39 12.17 -5.68
C GLY A 134 -31.19 13.46 -4.89
N GLN A 135 -32.08 14.44 -5.07
CA GLN A 135 -32.57 15.23 -3.93
C GLN A 135 -33.65 14.38 -3.24
N ILE A 136 -33.44 14.00 -1.97
CA ILE A 136 -34.44 13.88 -0.89
C ILE A 136 -33.64 13.81 0.42
N ALA A 137 -33.98 14.72 1.34
CA ALA A 137 -33.41 14.82 2.68
C ALA A 137 -33.84 13.64 3.58
N GLY A 138 -32.97 13.26 4.52
CA GLY A 138 -33.28 12.27 5.55
C GLY A 138 -32.13 12.04 6.53
N GLU A 139 -32.33 12.54 7.74
CA GLU A 139 -31.49 12.45 8.93
C GLU A 139 -31.39 11.00 9.46
N MET A 140 -30.18 10.47 9.66
CA MET A 140 -29.76 9.66 10.83
C MET A 140 -28.40 9.00 10.60
N GLY A 141 -27.59 9.01 11.66
CA GLY A 141 -26.25 8.43 11.66
C GLY A 141 -26.23 6.93 11.41
N SER A 142 -25.22 6.49 10.66
CA SER A 142 -24.63 5.16 10.75
C SER A 142 -23.26 5.20 10.09
N ARG A 143 -22.25 4.77 10.85
CA ARG A 143 -20.87 4.49 10.41
C ARG A 143 -20.87 3.70 9.10
N PRO A 144 -20.03 4.04 8.10
CA PRO A 144 -19.75 3.10 7.03
C PRO A 144 -18.84 1.97 7.55
N PRO A 145 -19.08 0.71 7.19
CA PRO A 145 -18.19 -0.39 7.49
C PRO A 145 -16.92 -0.23 6.65
N VAL A 146 -15.78 -0.45 7.30
CA VAL A 146 -14.46 -0.56 6.66
C VAL A 146 -14.49 -1.75 5.71
N GLN A 147 -14.83 -1.52 4.44
CA GLN A 147 -14.47 -2.41 3.35
C GLN A 147 -13.00 -2.16 3.01
N ALA A 148 -12.13 -2.72 3.85
CA ALA A 148 -10.81 -3.12 3.39
C ALA A 148 -10.99 -4.28 2.40
N SER A 149 -10.07 -4.40 1.45
CA SER A 149 -9.92 -5.52 0.49
C SER A 149 -10.55 -5.29 -0.89
N SER A 150 -10.12 -4.28 -1.63
CA SER A 150 -10.15 -4.36 -3.11
C SER A 150 -9.17 -3.43 -3.85
N SER A 151 -8.51 -2.48 -3.17
CA SER A 151 -7.58 -1.55 -3.84
C SER A 151 -6.12 -1.99 -3.83
N TYR A 152 -5.75 -2.99 -3.01
CA TYR A 152 -4.38 -3.51 -2.96
C TYR A 152 -3.98 -4.30 -4.21
N VAL A 153 -4.96 -4.81 -4.97
CA VAL A 153 -4.68 -5.65 -6.16
C VAL A 153 -4.36 -4.85 -7.42
N ASN A 154 -4.74 -3.56 -7.47
CA ASN A 154 -4.53 -2.74 -8.67
C ASN A 154 -3.27 -1.84 -8.59
N ASP A 155 -2.68 -1.69 -7.40
CA ASP A 155 -1.41 -0.95 -7.22
C ASP A 155 -0.19 -1.85 -7.52
N LEU A 156 -0.38 -3.17 -7.58
CA LEU A 156 0.64 -4.15 -7.96
C LEU A 156 0.81 -4.28 -9.49
N ASP A 157 -0.15 -3.80 -10.29
CA ASP A 157 -0.07 -3.83 -11.76
C ASP A 157 0.99 -2.86 -12.34
N LEU A 158 1.56 -1.97 -11.51
CA LEU A 158 2.71 -1.13 -11.89
C LEU A 158 4.07 -1.82 -11.65
N ILE A 159 4.10 -2.92 -10.90
CA ILE A 159 5.31 -3.72 -10.58
C ILE A 159 5.62 -4.72 -11.71
N GLY A 160 4.82 -4.76 -12.78
CA GLY A 160 5.04 -5.65 -13.94
C GLY A 160 6.33 -5.43 -14.73
N PHE A 161 7.11 -4.37 -14.45
CA PHE A 161 8.37 -4.06 -15.16
C PHE A 161 9.64 -4.15 -14.30
N THR A 162 9.54 -4.48 -13.00
CA THR A 162 10.69 -4.63 -12.09
C THR A 162 10.87 -6.05 -11.54
N GLU A 163 9.92 -6.95 -11.78
CA GLU A 163 10.00 -8.34 -11.31
C GLU A 163 11.03 -9.21 -12.03
N SER A 164 11.44 -8.86 -13.26
CA SER A 164 12.56 -9.53 -13.91
C SER A 164 13.92 -9.23 -13.26
N GLN A 165 14.02 -8.27 -12.34
CA GLN A 165 15.24 -8.05 -11.55
C GLN A 165 15.30 -8.93 -10.29
N LEU A 166 14.16 -9.44 -9.81
CA LEU A 166 14.08 -10.33 -8.63
C LEU A 166 14.34 -11.80 -8.97
N LEU A 167 14.27 -12.18 -10.24
CA LEU A 167 14.62 -13.52 -10.70
C LEU A 167 16.13 -13.72 -10.71
N SER A 168 16.60 -14.80 -10.09
CA SER A 168 17.99 -15.24 -10.24
C SER A 168 18.31 -15.58 -11.69
N GLU A 169 19.60 -15.63 -12.07
CA GLU A 169 20.00 -16.03 -13.42
C GLU A 169 19.46 -17.42 -13.82
N SER A 170 19.36 -18.33 -12.86
CA SER A 170 18.76 -19.65 -13.05
C SER A 170 17.25 -19.59 -13.33
N GLU A 171 16.52 -18.67 -12.72
CA GLU A 171 15.07 -18.50 -12.94
C GLU A 171 14.77 -17.79 -14.26
N LYS A 172 15.60 -16.83 -14.64
CA LYS A 172 15.52 -16.19 -15.96
C LYS A 172 15.68 -17.22 -17.07
N ARG A 173 16.67 -18.11 -16.95
CA ARG A 173 16.89 -19.22 -17.90
C ARG A 173 15.69 -20.17 -17.95
N LEU A 174 15.12 -20.52 -16.80
CA LEU A 174 13.94 -21.38 -16.74
C LEU A 174 12.72 -20.72 -17.42
N CYS A 175 12.49 -19.43 -17.19
CA CYS A 175 11.40 -18.70 -17.83
C CYS A 175 11.56 -18.69 -19.36
N SER A 176 12.79 -18.54 -19.85
CA SER A 176 13.10 -18.62 -21.29
C SER A 176 12.91 -20.03 -21.87
N GLU A 177 13.34 -21.08 -21.17
CA GLU A 177 13.24 -22.48 -21.61
C GLU A 177 11.78 -22.97 -21.63
N VAL A 178 11.02 -22.68 -20.57
CA VAL A 178 9.64 -23.14 -20.36
C VAL A 178 8.62 -22.20 -21.03
N LYS A 179 9.09 -21.10 -21.65
CA LYS A 179 8.27 -20.02 -22.21
C LYS A 179 7.22 -19.55 -21.21
N LEU A 180 7.66 -19.26 -19.99
CA LEU A 180 6.85 -18.67 -18.94
C LEU A 180 7.16 -17.17 -18.85
N VAL A 181 6.10 -16.37 -18.77
CA VAL A 181 6.22 -14.93 -18.55
C VAL A 181 6.66 -14.69 -17.10
N PRO A 182 7.72 -13.89 -16.82
CA PRO A 182 8.27 -13.72 -15.47
C PRO A 182 7.24 -13.41 -14.35
N PRO A 183 6.26 -12.51 -14.54
CA PRO A 183 5.16 -12.32 -13.58
C PRO A 183 4.39 -13.61 -13.25
N VAL A 184 4.08 -14.43 -14.26
CA VAL A 184 3.33 -15.68 -14.09
C VAL A 184 4.17 -16.68 -13.29
N TYR A 185 5.48 -16.76 -13.57
CA TYR A 185 6.39 -17.61 -12.82
C TYR A 185 6.47 -17.21 -11.33
N LEU A 186 6.58 -15.92 -11.02
CA LEU A 186 6.64 -15.45 -9.64
C LEU A 186 5.35 -15.71 -8.87
N GLN A 187 4.20 -15.50 -9.51
CA GLN A 187 2.91 -15.84 -8.93
C GLN A 187 2.81 -17.34 -8.63
N MET A 188 3.24 -18.19 -9.57
CA MET A 188 3.30 -19.64 -9.34
C MET A 188 4.24 -19.99 -8.19
N GLN A 189 5.42 -19.38 -8.12
CA GLN A 189 6.40 -19.59 -7.06
C GLN A 189 5.83 -19.20 -5.69
N GLN A 190 5.16 -18.05 -5.58
CA GLN A 190 4.56 -17.57 -4.33
C GLN A 190 3.42 -18.48 -3.86
N VAL A 191 2.48 -18.81 -4.74
CA VAL A 191 1.35 -19.69 -4.41
C VAL A 191 1.84 -21.08 -4.03
N MET A 192 2.77 -21.64 -4.81
CA MET A 192 3.29 -22.99 -4.56
C MET A 192 4.10 -23.06 -3.27
N SER A 193 4.95 -22.08 -2.97
CA SER A 193 5.70 -22.02 -1.69
C SER A 193 4.79 -21.87 -0.47
N HIS A 194 3.74 -21.05 -0.58
CA HIS A 194 2.75 -20.88 0.50
C HIS A 194 1.97 -22.17 0.77
N GLU A 195 1.55 -22.87 -0.27
CA GLU A 195 0.79 -24.11 -0.13
C GLU A 195 1.67 -25.31 0.31
N ILE A 196 2.97 -25.31 -0.05
CA ILE A 196 3.95 -26.25 0.52
C ILE A 196 4.12 -26.00 2.02
N PHE A 197 4.25 -24.75 2.44
CA PHE A 197 4.42 -24.40 3.85
C PHE A 197 3.20 -24.77 4.70
N LYS A 198 1.99 -24.69 4.13
CA LYS A 198 0.77 -25.18 4.77
C LYS A 198 0.62 -26.70 4.79
N GLY A 199 1.46 -27.44 4.06
CA GLY A 199 1.40 -28.89 3.92
C GLY A 199 0.36 -29.40 2.90
N ASN A 200 -0.22 -28.51 2.08
CA ASN A 200 -1.22 -28.87 1.07
C ASN A 200 -0.60 -29.43 -0.21
N VAL A 201 0.66 -29.10 -0.48
CA VAL A 201 1.41 -29.60 -1.64
C VAL A 201 2.61 -30.37 -1.12
N THR A 202 2.54 -31.71 -1.23
CA THR A 202 3.64 -32.60 -0.85
C THR A 202 4.28 -33.27 -2.06
N LYS A 203 3.55 -33.38 -3.18
CA LYS A 203 4.01 -33.99 -4.44
C LYS A 203 3.71 -33.10 -5.63
N LYS A 204 4.42 -33.32 -6.74
CA LYS A 204 4.20 -32.63 -8.03
C LYS A 204 2.74 -32.69 -8.51
N SER A 205 2.08 -33.83 -8.28
CA SER A 205 0.68 -34.05 -8.63
C SER A 205 -0.29 -33.08 -7.95
N ASP A 206 0.01 -32.68 -6.71
CA ASP A 206 -0.89 -31.84 -5.91
C ASP A 206 -0.92 -30.41 -6.46
N ALA A 207 0.21 -29.97 -7.01
CA ALA A 207 0.38 -28.66 -7.64
C ALA A 207 -0.43 -28.50 -8.94
N TYR A 208 -0.76 -29.58 -9.66
CA TYR A 208 -1.56 -29.48 -10.90
C TYR A 208 -2.97 -28.97 -10.65
N SER A 209 -3.53 -29.22 -9.46
CA SER A 209 -4.87 -28.73 -9.10
C SER A 209 -4.89 -27.22 -8.81
N LEU A 210 -3.75 -26.64 -8.46
CA LEU A 210 -3.61 -25.23 -8.08
C LEU A 210 -3.45 -24.29 -9.28
N PHE A 211 -2.97 -24.81 -10.41
CA PHE A 211 -2.65 -24.01 -11.59
C PHE A 211 -3.35 -24.54 -12.84
N LYS A 212 -4.10 -23.67 -13.54
CA LYS A 212 -4.67 -23.98 -14.88
C LYS A 212 -3.61 -23.83 -15.98
N ILE A 213 -2.42 -24.40 -15.77
CA ILE A 213 -1.25 -24.29 -16.64
C ILE A 213 -0.79 -25.72 -16.98
N ASP A 214 -0.13 -25.88 -18.14
CA ASP A 214 0.45 -27.14 -18.58
C ASP A 214 1.29 -27.82 -17.45
N PRO A 215 0.97 -29.08 -17.08
CA PRO A 215 1.66 -29.84 -16.03
C PRO A 215 3.18 -29.83 -16.16
N THR A 216 3.69 -29.86 -17.39
CA THR A 216 5.14 -29.83 -17.68
C THR A 216 5.81 -28.57 -17.16
N LYS A 217 5.09 -27.44 -17.17
CA LYS A 217 5.59 -26.15 -16.66
C LYS A 217 5.54 -26.10 -15.14
N VAL A 218 4.48 -26.66 -14.55
CA VAL A 218 4.31 -26.76 -13.09
C VAL A 218 5.42 -27.61 -12.48
N ASP A 219 5.76 -28.74 -13.12
CA ASP A 219 6.86 -29.61 -12.69
C ASP A 219 8.21 -28.89 -12.66
N ARG A 220 8.48 -28.12 -13.71
CA ARG A 220 9.73 -27.34 -13.83
C ARG A 220 9.85 -26.25 -12.77
N VAL A 221 8.72 -25.63 -12.38
CA VAL A 221 8.69 -24.66 -11.27
C VAL A 221 8.87 -25.36 -9.93
N TYR A 222 8.22 -26.51 -9.73
CA TYR A 222 8.39 -27.32 -8.52
C TYR A 222 9.84 -27.80 -8.35
N ASP A 223 10.47 -28.29 -9.42
CA ASP A 223 11.88 -28.70 -9.42
C ASP A 223 12.83 -27.54 -9.07
N MET A 224 12.50 -26.32 -9.49
CA MET A 224 13.26 -25.12 -9.11
C MET A 224 13.09 -24.81 -7.61
N LEU A 225 11.89 -24.98 -7.05
CA LEU A 225 11.63 -24.81 -5.62
C LEU A 225 12.31 -25.88 -4.76
N VAL A 226 12.39 -27.13 -5.23
CA VAL A 226 13.18 -28.20 -4.61
C VAL A 226 14.67 -27.84 -4.63
N LYS A 227 15.21 -27.38 -5.77
CA LYS A 227 16.61 -26.92 -5.87
C LYS A 227 16.93 -25.75 -4.94
N LYS A 228 15.95 -24.90 -4.63
CA LYS A 228 16.07 -23.79 -3.67
C LYS A 228 15.89 -24.22 -2.21
N GLY A 229 15.58 -25.49 -1.94
CA GLY A 229 15.37 -26.03 -0.59
C GLY A 229 14.04 -25.62 0.06
N ILE A 230 13.09 -25.10 -0.74
CA ILE A 230 11.78 -24.64 -0.26
C ILE A 230 10.78 -25.81 -0.23
N ALA A 231 10.93 -26.77 -1.14
CA ALA A 231 10.13 -27.99 -1.20
C ALA A 231 10.95 -29.19 -0.71
N GLN A 232 10.29 -30.14 -0.05
CA GLN A 232 10.89 -31.42 0.32
C GLN A 232 10.91 -32.37 -0.90
N LEU A 233 11.88 -33.30 -0.93
CA LEU A 233 12.08 -34.31 -1.98
C LEU A 233 10.95 -35.34 -2.04
#